data_AF-A0A7V3I607-F1
#
_entry.id   AF-A0A7V3I607-F1
#
_cell.length_a   1.000
_cell.length_b   1.000
_cell.length_c   1.000
_cell.angle_alpha   90.00
_cell.angle_beta   90.00
_cell.angle_gamma   90.00
#
_symmetry.space_group_name_H-M   'P 1'
#
loop_
_entity.id
_entity.type
_entity.pdbx_description
1 polymer ?
#
loop_
_entity_poly.entity_id
_entity_poly.type
_entity_poly.pdbx_seq_one_letter_code
_entity_poly.pdbx_strand_id
1 'polypeptide(L)'
;MGKLSGKREWETLFHGWNFADIMKDCGYVRADGKTCTAQPHLSLDPKDMWTLDDIRKTPAYASPNVLLNEMTDAERELWAQDYKLGGPGGRYAETPVPGVKRTA
;
A
#
# COMPACT_ATOMS: atom_id res chain seq x y z
N MET A 1 25.53 -14.57 -15.37
CA MET A 1 24.68 -14.03 -14.28
C MET A 1 23.39 -14.82 -14.24
N GLY A 2 22.99 -15.36 -13.08
CA GLY A 2 21.74 -16.10 -12.94
C GLY A 2 20.51 -15.19 -13.07
N LYS A 3 19.42 -15.72 -13.63
CA LYS A 3 18.14 -15.00 -13.74
C LYS A 3 17.39 -15.15 -12.42
N LEU A 4 17.12 -14.03 -11.75
CA LEU A 4 16.21 -14.01 -10.61
C LEU A 4 14.78 -14.11 -11.13
N SER A 5 14.20 -15.31 -11.06
CA SER A 5 12.80 -15.61 -11.44
C SER A 5 11.89 -15.73 -10.22
N GLY A 6 10.59 -15.45 -10.40
CA GLY A 6 9.59 -15.39 -9.33
C GLY A 6 9.22 -13.96 -8.93
N LYS A 7 8.26 -13.81 -8.01
CA LYS A 7 7.94 -12.51 -7.40
C LYS A 7 8.89 -12.30 -6.21
N ARG A 8 9.75 -11.29 -6.27
CA ARG A 8 10.78 -11.04 -5.23
C ARG A 8 10.28 -10.14 -4.12
N GLU A 9 9.29 -9.31 -4.42
CA GLU A 9 8.82 -8.24 -3.56
C GLU A 9 7.31 -8.36 -3.35
N TRP A 10 6.88 -8.10 -2.10
CA TRP A 10 5.48 -8.24 -1.71
C TRP A 10 4.60 -7.20 -2.42
N GLU A 11 5.18 -6.05 -2.77
CA GLU A 11 4.48 -4.94 -3.42
C GLU A 11 3.91 -5.38 -4.78
N THR A 12 4.72 -6.09 -5.59
CA THR A 12 4.28 -6.61 -6.89
C THR A 12 3.46 -7.90 -6.75
N LEU A 13 3.63 -8.65 -5.66
CA LEU A 13 2.81 -9.83 -5.37
C LEU A 13 1.34 -9.46 -5.15
N PHE A 14 1.09 -8.45 -4.32
CA PHE A 14 -0.24 -8.10 -3.84
C PHE A 14 -0.84 -6.84 -4.46
N HIS A 15 -0.26 -6.31 -5.54
CA HIS A 15 -0.85 -5.17 -6.24
C HIS A 15 -2.30 -5.45 -6.63
N GLY A 16 -3.21 -4.54 -6.24
CA GLY A 16 -4.65 -4.64 -6.48
C GLY A 16 -5.43 -5.47 -5.46
N TRP A 17 -4.77 -6.07 -4.46
CA TRP A 17 -5.44 -6.81 -3.39
C TRP A 17 -5.89 -5.89 -2.26
N ASN A 18 -7.03 -6.17 -1.63
CA ASN A 18 -7.40 -5.51 -0.38
C ASN A 18 -6.50 -6.01 0.76
N PHE A 19 -6.08 -5.12 1.67
CA PHE A 19 -5.20 -5.50 2.78
C PHE A 19 -5.77 -6.58 3.68
N ALA A 20 -7.09 -6.67 3.85
CA ALA A 20 -7.69 -7.73 4.67
C ALA A 20 -7.48 -9.12 4.05
N ASP A 21 -7.51 -9.21 2.72
CA ASP A 21 -7.25 -10.46 2.00
C ASP A 21 -5.78 -10.85 2.10
N ILE A 22 -4.86 -9.88 2.00
CA ILE A 22 -3.42 -10.10 2.21
C ILE A 22 -3.15 -10.60 3.65
N MET A 23 -3.73 -9.95 4.66
CA MET A 23 -3.54 -10.35 6.06
C MET A 23 -4.06 -11.75 6.34
N LYS A 24 -5.19 -12.12 5.72
CA LYS A 24 -5.76 -13.46 5.85
C LYS A 24 -4.90 -14.51 5.15
N ASP A 25 -4.45 -14.24 3.93
CA ASP A 25 -3.60 -15.15 3.13
C ASP A 25 -2.26 -15.43 3.83
N CYS A 26 -1.63 -14.39 4.37
CA CYS A 26 -0.38 -14.51 5.14
C CYS A 26 -0.55 -15.10 6.55
N GLY A 27 -1.78 -15.35 7.00
CA GLY A 27 -2.04 -15.88 8.35
C GLY A 27 -1.84 -14.87 9.48
N TYR A 28 -1.91 -13.56 9.21
CA TYR A 28 -1.78 -12.49 10.21
C TYR A 28 -3.06 -12.22 11.01
N VAL A 29 -3.77 -13.29 11.33
CA VAL A 29 -5.00 -13.29 12.12
C VAL A 29 -4.82 -14.20 13.34
N ARG A 30 -5.51 -13.88 14.43
CA ARG A 30 -5.53 -14.72 15.64
C ARG A 30 -6.38 -15.97 15.42
N ALA A 31 -6.43 -16.83 16.43
CA ALA A 31 -7.15 -18.09 16.41
C ALA A 31 -8.67 -17.96 16.15
N ASP A 32 -9.25 -16.78 16.37
CA ASP A 32 -10.65 -16.49 16.06
C ASP A 32 -10.91 -16.23 14.55
N GLY A 33 -9.86 -16.22 13.73
CA GLY A 33 -9.92 -16.09 12.28
C GLY A 33 -10.27 -14.68 11.78
N LYS A 34 -10.42 -13.68 12.66
CA LYS A 34 -10.84 -12.33 12.27
C LYS A 34 -10.05 -11.20 12.94
N THR A 35 -9.49 -11.42 14.12
CA THR A 35 -8.78 -10.35 14.84
C THR A 35 -7.34 -10.27 14.35
N CYS A 36 -6.91 -9.10 13.89
CA CYS A 36 -5.59 -8.88 13.28
C CYS A 36 -4.47 -9.04 14.31
N THR A 37 -3.45 -9.87 14.04
CA THR A 37 -2.32 -10.04 14.97
C THR A 37 -1.61 -8.72 15.26
N ALA A 38 -1.34 -7.94 14.20
CA ALA A 38 -0.81 -6.58 14.32
C ALA A 38 -1.90 -5.61 14.80
N GLN A 39 -1.51 -4.66 15.66
CA GLN A 39 -2.39 -3.64 16.21
C GLN A 39 -1.65 -2.29 16.18
N PRO A 40 -2.34 -1.16 15.92
CA PRO A 40 -1.73 0.17 15.91
C PRO A 40 -1.51 0.72 17.34
N HIS A 41 -1.86 -0.05 18.36
CA HIS A 41 -1.70 0.27 19.78
C HIS A 41 -1.38 -0.98 20.60
N LEU A 42 -1.03 -0.77 21.87
CA LEU A 42 -0.68 -1.84 22.81
C LEU A 42 -1.87 -2.33 23.68
N SER A 43 -3.03 -1.68 23.62
CA SER A 43 -4.26 -2.19 24.26
C SER A 43 -4.65 -3.53 23.62
N LEU A 44 -4.84 -4.56 24.44
CA LEU A 44 -5.34 -5.87 24.04
C LEU A 44 -6.77 -6.12 24.56
N ASP A 45 -7.48 -5.06 24.98
CA ASP A 45 -8.91 -5.15 25.25
C ASP A 45 -9.62 -5.51 23.93
N PRO A 46 -10.38 -6.61 23.86
CA PRO A 46 -11.01 -7.07 22.63
C PRO A 46 -11.86 -6.01 21.92
N LYS A 47 -12.40 -5.02 22.63
CA LYS A 47 -13.22 -3.95 22.03
C LYS A 47 -12.41 -2.96 21.20
N ASP A 48 -11.12 -2.79 21.50
CA ASP A 48 -10.23 -1.84 20.84
C ASP A 48 -9.48 -2.50 19.67
N MET A 49 -9.43 -3.83 19.65
CA MET A 49 -8.62 -4.57 18.70
C MET A 49 -9.19 -4.54 17.29
N TRP A 50 -8.35 -4.14 16.34
CA TRP A 50 -8.69 -4.12 14.93
C TRP A 50 -8.92 -5.52 14.39
N THR A 51 -9.93 -5.63 13.54
CA THR A 51 -10.31 -6.86 12.85
C THR A 51 -10.11 -6.72 11.35
N LEU A 52 -10.24 -7.84 10.62
CA LEU A 52 -10.24 -7.82 9.16
C LEU A 52 -11.33 -6.89 8.59
N ASP A 53 -12.45 -6.69 9.28
CA ASP A 53 -13.52 -5.78 8.84
C ASP A 53 -13.09 -4.31 8.91
N ASP A 54 -12.22 -3.95 9.86
CA ASP A 54 -11.63 -2.62 9.94
C ASP A 54 -10.62 -2.39 8.82
N ILE A 55 -9.79 -3.39 8.56
CA ILE A 55 -8.81 -3.36 7.46
C ILE A 55 -9.52 -3.31 6.11
N ARG A 56 -10.68 -3.97 5.95
CA ARG A 56 -11.45 -4.00 4.69
C ARG A 56 -11.83 -2.60 4.19
N LYS A 57 -11.93 -1.62 5.10
CA LYS A 57 -12.25 -0.22 4.79
C LYS A 57 -11.11 0.51 4.07
N THR A 58 -9.90 -0.03 4.09
CA THR A 58 -8.75 0.51 3.36
C THR A 58 -8.85 0.20 1.86
N PRO A 59 -8.32 1.08 0.99
CA PRO A 59 -8.26 0.81 -0.44
C PRO A 59 -7.37 -0.41 -0.74
N ALA A 60 -7.51 -0.94 -1.94
CA ALA A 60 -6.60 -1.98 -2.42
C ALA A 60 -5.15 -1.47 -2.48
N TYR A 61 -4.21 -2.38 -2.30
CA TYR A 61 -2.79 -2.05 -2.28
C TYR A 61 -2.29 -1.59 -3.66
N ALA A 62 -1.84 -0.34 -3.71
CA ALA A 62 -1.27 0.32 -4.87
C ALA A 62 0.26 0.20 -4.83
N SER A 63 0.83 -0.68 -5.65
CA SER A 63 2.27 -0.89 -5.70
C SER A 63 2.94 0.26 -6.46
N PRO A 64 3.85 1.03 -5.85
CA PRO A 64 4.58 2.06 -6.57
C PRO A 64 5.46 1.46 -7.67
N ASN A 65 5.95 0.24 -7.49
CA ASN A 65 6.76 -0.45 -8.50
C ASN A 65 5.94 -0.78 -9.75
N VAL A 66 4.69 -1.22 -9.60
CA VAL A 66 3.83 -1.49 -10.76
C VAL A 66 3.39 -0.17 -11.39
N LEU A 67 2.85 0.74 -10.59
CA LEU A 67 2.25 1.98 -11.08
C LEU A 67 3.26 2.89 -11.80
N LEU A 68 4.49 3.03 -11.28
CA LEU A 68 5.52 3.84 -11.94
C LEU A 68 6.09 3.18 -13.21
N ASN A 69 6.03 1.85 -13.30
CA ASN A 69 6.46 1.11 -14.50
C ASN A 69 5.42 1.19 -15.63
N GLU A 70 4.13 1.35 -15.30
CA GLU A 70 3.06 1.54 -16.27
C GLU A 70 3.01 2.96 -16.86
N MET A 71 3.60 3.93 -16.16
CA MET A 71 3.74 5.30 -16.64
C MET A 71 4.74 5.41 -17.80
N THR A 72 4.46 6.31 -18.73
CA THR A 72 5.46 6.79 -19.68
C THR A 72 6.55 7.59 -18.96
N ASP A 73 7.72 7.77 -19.60
CA ASP A 73 8.81 8.55 -19.00
C ASP A 73 8.41 10.00 -18.71
N ALA A 74 7.56 10.61 -19.55
CA ALA A 74 7.04 11.95 -19.34
C ALA A 74 6.08 12.02 -18.13
N GLU A 75 5.19 11.03 -17.98
CA GLU A 75 4.31 10.94 -16.82
C GLU A 75 5.09 10.72 -15.51
N ARG A 76 6.14 9.89 -15.57
CA ARG A 76 7.00 9.61 -14.41
C ARG A 76 7.77 10.86 -13.95
N GLU A 77 8.26 11.67 -14.89
CA GLU A 77 8.94 12.94 -14.57
C GLU A 77 7.97 13.95 -13.92
N LEU A 78 6.75 14.09 -14.46
CA LEU A 78 5.72 14.95 -13.87
C LEU A 78 5.33 14.48 -12.45
N TRP A 79 5.19 13.17 -12.25
CA TRP A 79 4.93 12.59 -10.93
C TRP A 79 6.05 12.89 -9.95
N ALA A 80 7.32 12.73 -10.37
CA ALA A 80 8.47 13.00 -9.51
C ALA A 80 8.59 14.48 -9.12
N GLN A 81 8.21 15.39 -10.01
CA GLN A 81 8.15 16.82 -9.72
C GLN A 81 7.08 17.13 -8.66
N ASP A 82 5.86 16.60 -8.81
CA ASP A 82 4.78 16.77 -7.83
C ASP A 82 5.15 16.20 -6.46
N TYR A 83 5.74 14.99 -6.44
CA TYR A 83 6.17 14.33 -5.21
C TYR A 83 7.22 15.14 -4.43
N LYS A 84 8.21 15.70 -5.12
CA LYS A 84 9.27 16.53 -4.49
C LYS A 84 8.71 17.80 -3.83
N LEU A 85 7.67 18.39 -4.41
CA LEU A 85 7.01 19.58 -3.84
C LEU A 85 6.30 19.28 -2.50
N GLY A 86 5.91 18.03 -2.28
CA GLY A 86 5.28 17.55 -1.05
C GLY A 86 6.21 17.47 0.17
N GLY A 87 7.51 17.56 -0.04
CA GLY A 87 8.53 17.50 1.01
C GLY A 87 8.76 16.11 1.61
N PRO A 88 9.64 15.99 2.62
CA PRO A 88 10.15 14.70 3.11
C PRO A 88 9.12 13.88 3.90
N GLY A 89 7.97 14.47 4.26
CA GLY A 89 6.91 13.79 5.03
C GLY A 89 5.98 12.93 4.19
N GLY A 90 6.21 12.81 2.87
CA GLY A 90 5.35 12.04 1.97
C GLY A 90 3.95 12.63 1.81
N ARG A 91 3.77 13.90 2.12
CA ARG A 91 2.50 14.62 1.91
C ARG A 91 2.43 15.03 0.45
N TYR A 92 1.22 15.13 -0.10
CA TYR A 92 1.05 15.76 -1.40
C TYR A 92 1.25 17.27 -1.31
N ALA A 93 1.79 17.88 -2.37
CA ALA A 93 1.78 19.33 -2.52
C ALA A 93 0.32 19.84 -2.53
N GLU A 94 0.06 20.99 -1.89
CA GLU A 94 -1.29 21.56 -1.83
C GLU A 94 -1.85 21.80 -3.25
N THR A 95 -1.01 22.34 -4.14
CA THR A 95 -1.34 22.50 -5.55
C THR A 95 -0.59 21.45 -6.37
N PRO A 96 -1.31 20.57 -7.11
CA PRO A 96 -0.66 19.59 -7.97
C PRO A 96 0.01 20.23 -9.17
N VAL A 97 1.11 19.63 -9.63
CA VAL A 97 1.68 19.94 -10.95
C VAL A 97 0.62 19.66 -12.03
N PRO A 98 0.31 20.61 -12.94
CA PRO A 98 -0.72 20.41 -13.95
C PRO A 98 -0.51 19.14 -14.79
N GLY A 99 -1.55 18.32 -14.90
CA GLY A 99 -1.50 17.07 -15.64
C GLY A 99 -0.92 15.87 -14.87
N VAL A 100 -0.48 16.04 -13.62
CA VAL A 100 -0.05 14.90 -12.79
C VAL A 100 -1.25 14.03 -12.41
N LYS A 101 -1.12 12.72 -12.60
CA LYS A 101 -2.05 11.73 -12.06
C LYS A 101 -1.55 11.31 -10.69
N ARG A 102 -2.20 11.78 -9.62
CA ARG A 102 -1.96 11.27 -8.27
C ARG A 102 -2.59 9.89 -8.16
N THR A 103 -1.78 8.88 -7.85
CA THR A 103 -2.28 7.54 -7.58
C THR A 103 -3.06 7.56 -6.27
N ALA A 104 -4.29 7.05 -6.29
CA ALA A 104 -5.17 6.95 -5.12
C ALA A 104 -4.70 5.86 -4.14
#